data_AF-A0A355W6Z1-F1
#
_entry.id   AF-A0A355W6Z1-F1
#
_cell.length_a   1.000
_cell.length_b   1.000
_cell.length_c   1.000
_cell.angle_alpha   90.00
_cell.angle_beta   90.00
_cell.angle_gamma   90.00
#
_symmetry.space_group_name_H-M   'P 1'
#
loop_
_entity.id
_entity.type
_entity.pdbx_description
1 polymer ?
#
loop_
_entity_poly.entity_id
_entity_poly.type
_entity_poly.pdbx_seq_one_letter_code
_entity_poly.pdbx_strand_id
1 'polypeptide(L)'
;MLTELTGQIERITYSNEENGFTVVRLKTFGQKELVTVVGSFLAPVPGVILKMNGEWINHARYGEQFKVINYKTEVPATVYGIKKYLGSGLIKGIGPVMAGRIVAEFAENALDVIENNIQKLRGVEGIGEKRIAMIQVAWEEQKEIRSVMLFLQTHGVGIGYATRIFREYGDDSIKVVTENPYRLATDVFGIGFITADNIAEKLGFAKDAVVRIEAGIIYLLYQLSDAGHVYYPYESLVEKSMEILQVKRDIVTKAISTVAMEKRIVIEDINDGIENFIPNNKGVFLSKFYLCEIGIASNLRKLIFSAKGIR
;
A
#
# COMPACT_ATOMS: atom_id res chain seq x y z
N MET A 1 17.52 -0.58 25.92
CA MET A 1 18.34 -1.64 25.30
C MET A 1 17.42 -2.47 24.41
N LEU A 2 17.92 -2.87 23.24
CA LEU A 2 17.20 -3.79 22.35
C LEU A 2 17.21 -5.18 22.98
N THR A 3 16.03 -5.78 23.14
CA THR A 3 15.83 -7.11 23.68
C THR A 3 15.23 -8.00 22.60
N GLU A 4 15.64 -9.26 22.56
CA GLU A 4 15.02 -10.28 21.71
C GLU A 4 13.91 -10.98 22.50
N LEU A 5 12.77 -11.22 21.85
CA LEU A 5 11.66 -11.97 22.43
C LEU A 5 11.12 -12.94 21.39
N THR A 6 10.75 -14.14 21.83
CA THR A 6 10.09 -15.12 20.98
C THR A 6 8.84 -15.65 21.67
N GLY A 7 7.75 -15.77 20.93
CA GLY A 7 6.53 -16.37 21.44
C GLY A 7 5.49 -16.65 20.36
N GLN A 8 4.42 -17.31 20.77
CA GLN A 8 3.26 -17.59 19.92
C GLN A 8 2.16 -16.56 20.16
N ILE A 9 1.54 -16.04 19.10
CA ILE A 9 0.38 -15.15 19.22
C ILE A 9 -0.79 -15.94 19.83
N GLU A 10 -1.25 -15.52 21.00
CA GLU A 10 -2.40 -16.13 21.68
C GLU A 10 -3.72 -15.54 21.17
N ARG A 11 -3.75 -14.20 21.05
CA ARG A 11 -4.87 -13.41 20.52
C ARG A 11 -4.44 -12.01 20.11
N ILE A 12 -5.24 -11.39 19.26
CA ILE A 12 -5.13 -9.97 18.92
C ILE A 12 -6.11 -9.20 19.82
N THR A 13 -5.63 -8.17 20.51
CA THR A 13 -6.46 -7.33 21.39
C THR A 13 -6.99 -6.12 20.67
N TYR A 14 -6.21 -5.58 19.74
CA TYR A 14 -6.59 -4.43 18.93
C TYR A 14 -5.81 -4.48 17.62
N SER A 15 -6.44 -4.11 16.51
CA SER A 15 -5.77 -3.89 15.25
C SER A 15 -6.35 -2.64 14.59
N ASN A 16 -5.49 -1.75 14.14
CA ASN A 16 -5.84 -0.62 13.29
C ASN A 16 -5.38 -0.94 11.88
N GLU A 17 -6.35 -1.13 11.00
CA GLU A 17 -6.11 -1.50 9.60
C GLU A 17 -5.56 -0.33 8.75
N GLU A 18 -5.70 0.92 9.20
CA GLU A 18 -5.24 2.11 8.46
C GLU A 18 -3.74 2.38 8.60
N ASN A 19 -3.16 2.11 9.77
CA ASN A 19 -1.73 2.32 10.02
C ASN A 19 -0.98 1.02 10.36
N GLY A 20 -1.69 -0.11 10.37
CA GLY A 20 -1.16 -1.43 10.68
C GLY A 20 -0.80 -1.62 12.15
N PHE A 21 -1.10 -0.67 13.04
CA PHE A 21 -0.79 -0.78 14.47
C PHE A 21 -1.66 -1.87 15.10
N THR A 22 -1.01 -2.88 15.67
CA THR A 22 -1.68 -3.99 16.33
C THR A 22 -1.13 -4.18 17.74
N VAL A 23 -2.04 -4.51 18.65
CA VAL A 23 -1.74 -4.99 20.00
C VAL A 23 -2.02 -6.48 20.03
N VAL A 24 -0.98 -7.29 20.23
CA VAL A 24 -1.09 -8.75 20.33
C VAL A 24 -0.72 -9.22 21.73
N ARG A 25 -1.35 -10.31 22.18
CA ARG A 25 -0.96 -11.03 23.39
C ARG A 25 -0.15 -12.24 22.99
N LEU A 26 1.08 -12.32 23.49
CA LEU A 26 2.07 -13.33 23.14
C LEU A 26 2.27 -14.29 24.31
N LYS A 27 2.24 -15.59 24.01
CA LYS A 27 2.65 -16.64 24.93
C LYS A 27 4.12 -16.95 24.69
N THR A 28 4.98 -16.57 25.62
CA THR A 28 6.43 -16.78 25.53
C THR A 28 6.82 -18.08 26.23
N PHE A 29 7.95 -18.66 25.84
CA PHE A 29 8.48 -19.85 26.51
C PHE A 29 8.95 -19.48 27.93
N GLY A 30 8.51 -20.24 28.93
CA GLY A 30 8.95 -20.07 30.33
C GLY A 30 8.19 -19.01 31.15
N GLN A 31 7.27 -18.24 30.58
CA GLN A 31 6.41 -17.32 31.33
C GLN A 31 4.97 -17.84 31.41
N LYS A 32 4.34 -17.70 32.59
CA LYS A 32 2.94 -18.08 32.79
C LYS A 32 1.96 -17.04 32.22
N GLU A 33 2.32 -15.76 32.32
CA GLU A 33 1.48 -14.67 31.84
C GLU A 33 1.75 -14.35 30.37
N LEU A 34 0.72 -13.87 29.69
CA LEU A 34 0.86 -13.41 28.31
C LEU A 34 1.53 -12.04 28.29
N VAL A 35 2.51 -11.86 27.42
CA VAL A 35 3.17 -10.57 27.19
C VAL A 35 2.32 -9.71 26.25
N THR A 36 2.14 -8.42 26.58
CA THR A 36 1.52 -7.46 25.65
C THR A 36 2.58 -6.95 24.68
N VAL A 37 2.31 -7.05 23.39
CA VAL A 37 3.24 -6.62 22.35
C VAL A 37 2.54 -5.67 21.41
N VAL A 38 3.20 -4.57 21.09
CA VAL A 38 2.68 -3.48 20.25
C VAL A 38 3.63 -3.21 19.09
N GLY A 39 3.08 -2.86 17.94
CA GLY A 39 3.85 -2.58 16.74
C GLY A 39 3.00 -2.63 15.50
N SER A 40 3.61 -2.45 14.33
CA SER A 40 2.93 -2.69 13.06
C SER A 40 3.15 -4.13 12.66
N PHE A 41 2.06 -4.90 12.58
CA PHE A 41 2.13 -6.31 12.20
C PHE A 41 1.44 -6.56 10.87
N LEU A 42 2.08 -7.40 10.08
CA LEU A 42 1.66 -7.81 8.76
C LEU A 42 0.74 -9.03 8.90
N ALA A 43 -0.58 -8.81 8.75
CA ALA A 43 -1.62 -9.83 8.92
C ALA A 43 -1.38 -10.77 10.12
N PRO A 44 -1.33 -10.25 11.36
CA PRO A 44 -1.08 -11.09 12.52
C PRO A 44 -2.20 -12.13 12.67
N VAL A 45 -1.83 -13.40 12.89
CA VAL A 45 -2.80 -14.49 13.09
C VAL A 45 -2.46 -15.23 14.39
N PRO A 46 -3.43 -15.45 15.30
CA PRO A 46 -3.25 -16.35 16.44
C PRO A 46 -2.66 -17.70 16.02
N GLY A 47 -1.70 -18.22 16.76
CA GLY A 47 -0.98 -19.46 16.41
C GLY A 47 0.37 -19.23 15.73
N VAL A 48 0.59 -18.10 15.04
CA VAL A 48 1.89 -17.77 14.44
C VAL A 48 2.95 -17.53 15.52
N ILE A 49 4.18 -17.97 15.25
CA ILE A 49 5.34 -17.69 16.10
C ILE A 49 6.01 -16.41 15.61
N LEU A 50 6.26 -15.49 16.54
CA LEU A 50 6.99 -14.25 16.32
C LEU A 50 8.36 -14.34 16.98
N LYS A 51 9.42 -14.10 16.19
CA LYS A 51 10.78 -13.83 16.66
C LYS A 51 11.05 -12.35 16.44
N MET A 52 11.23 -11.59 17.51
CA MET A 52 11.08 -10.13 17.48
C MET A 52 12.15 -9.44 18.30
N ASN A 53 12.66 -8.32 17.76
CA ASN A 53 13.59 -7.44 18.45
C ASN A 53 12.92 -6.09 18.69
N GLY A 54 13.10 -5.57 19.90
CA GLY A 54 12.42 -4.35 20.30
C GLY A 54 12.80 -3.87 21.69
N GLU A 55 11.93 -3.06 22.27
CA GLU A 55 12.18 -2.38 23.53
C GLU A 55 10.98 -2.55 24.47
N TRP A 56 11.26 -2.77 25.76
CA TRP A 56 10.23 -2.70 26.79
C TRP A 56 9.88 -1.25 27.06
N ILE A 57 8.59 -0.94 27.01
CA ILE A 57 8.04 0.37 27.31
C ILE A 57 6.96 0.21 28.39
N ASN A 58 6.75 1.26 29.18
CA ASN A 58 5.66 1.30 30.14
C ASN A 58 4.66 2.37 29.72
N HIS A 59 3.48 1.96 29.29
CA HIS A 59 2.42 2.87 28.86
C HIS A 59 1.61 3.34 30.06
N ALA A 60 1.45 4.66 30.24
CA ALA A 60 0.82 5.27 31.42
C ALA A 60 -0.56 4.67 31.80
N ARG A 61 -1.34 4.23 30.80
CA ARG A 61 -2.67 3.61 30.99
C ARG A 61 -2.68 2.07 30.94
N TYR A 62 -1.75 1.45 30.23
CA TYR A 62 -1.85 0.03 29.84
C TYR A 62 -0.72 -0.83 30.42
N GLY A 63 0.19 -0.23 31.17
CA GLY A 63 1.30 -0.91 31.83
C GLY A 63 2.40 -1.31 30.85
N GLU A 64 3.13 -2.34 31.23
CA GLU A 64 4.29 -2.84 30.49
C GLU A 64 3.90 -3.47 29.15
N GLN A 65 4.59 -3.04 28.10
CA GLN A 65 4.41 -3.51 26.73
C GLN A 65 5.76 -3.70 26.08
N PHE A 66 5.88 -4.70 25.22
CA PHE A 66 7.03 -4.84 24.34
C PHE A 66 6.72 -4.16 23.01
N LYS A 67 7.47 -3.12 22.66
CA LYS A 67 7.35 -2.42 21.39
C LYS A 67 8.30 -3.03 20.38
N VAL A 68 7.73 -3.61 19.32
CA VAL A 68 8.49 -4.28 18.25
C VAL A 68 9.13 -3.24 17.33
N ILE A 69 10.40 -3.45 17.01
CA ILE A 69 11.12 -2.69 15.98
C ILE A 69 11.26 -3.53 14.70
N ASN A 70 11.65 -4.80 14.84
CA ASN A 70 11.65 -5.76 13.74
C ASN A 70 11.20 -7.14 14.23
N TYR A 71 10.73 -7.97 13.30
CA TYR A 71 10.37 -9.34 13.60
C TYR A 71 10.40 -10.24 12.36
N LYS A 72 10.39 -11.55 12.62
CA LYS A 72 10.17 -12.62 11.65
C LYS A 72 8.98 -13.46 12.09
N THR A 73 8.21 -13.93 11.12
CA THR A 73 7.09 -14.84 11.34
C THR A 73 7.46 -16.26 10.96
N GLU A 74 7.05 -17.22 11.78
CA GLU A 74 7.16 -18.64 11.47
C GLU A 74 5.76 -19.27 11.58
N VAL A 75 5.43 -20.12 10.60
CA VAL A 75 4.21 -20.92 10.68
C VAL A 75 4.27 -21.85 11.90
N PRO A 76 3.15 -22.12 12.56
CA PRO A 76 3.16 -23.01 13.70
C PRO A 76 3.54 -24.43 13.29
N ALA A 77 4.48 -25.01 14.02
CA ALA A 77 4.86 -26.42 13.90
C ALA A 77 4.22 -27.30 14.98
N THR A 78 3.60 -26.70 16.00
CA THR A 78 2.99 -27.46 17.10
C THR A 78 1.49 -27.67 16.87
N VAL A 79 0.98 -28.81 17.30
CA VAL A 79 -0.47 -29.14 17.34
C VAL A 79 -1.30 -27.98 17.92
N TYR A 80 -0.83 -27.39 19.02
CA TYR A 80 -1.50 -26.26 19.66
C TYR A 80 -1.51 -25.00 18.78
N GLY A 81 -0.37 -24.65 18.19
CA GLY A 81 -0.24 -23.51 17.28
C GLY A 81 -1.07 -23.67 16.02
N ILE A 82 -1.06 -24.86 15.42
CA ILE A 82 -1.84 -25.18 14.23
C ILE A 82 -3.33 -25.09 14.51
N LYS A 83 -3.81 -25.65 15.64
CA LYS A 83 -5.21 -25.54 16.05
C LYS A 83 -5.63 -24.07 16.23
N LYS A 84 -4.77 -23.24 16.82
CA LYS A 84 -5.02 -21.80 17.00
C LYS A 84 -5.06 -21.05 15.67
N TYR A 85 -4.13 -21.36 14.77
CA TYR A 85 -4.05 -20.78 13.43
C TYR A 85 -5.28 -21.09 12.61
N LEU A 86 -5.64 -22.37 12.51
CA LEU A 86 -6.82 -22.81 11.78
C LEU A 86 -8.12 -22.28 12.42
N GLY A 87 -8.18 -22.23 13.75
CA GLY A 87 -9.35 -21.78 14.50
C GLY A 87 -9.46 -20.27 14.70
N SER A 88 -8.53 -19.48 14.16
CA SER A 88 -8.45 -18.02 14.36
C SER A 88 -9.56 -17.24 13.64
N GLY A 89 -10.32 -17.91 12.77
CA GLY A 89 -11.28 -17.26 11.87
C GLY A 89 -10.65 -16.81 10.55
N LEU A 90 -9.33 -17.00 10.36
CA LEU A 90 -8.62 -16.70 9.12
C LEU A 90 -9.19 -17.47 7.92
N ILE A 91 -9.56 -18.74 8.14
CA ILE A 91 -10.03 -19.63 7.07
C ILE A 91 -11.52 -19.85 7.26
N LYS A 92 -12.31 -19.29 6.33
CA LYS A 92 -13.76 -19.46 6.34
C LYS A 92 -14.11 -20.95 6.26
N GLY A 93 -14.98 -21.39 7.18
CA GLY A 93 -15.37 -22.79 7.30
C GLY A 93 -14.61 -23.58 8.37
N ILE A 94 -13.52 -23.03 8.93
CA ILE A 94 -12.78 -23.60 10.06
C ILE A 94 -12.93 -22.72 11.30
N GLY A 95 -13.88 -23.06 12.18
CA GLY A 95 -13.96 -22.48 13.53
C GLY A 95 -13.09 -23.24 14.54
N PRO A 96 -12.98 -22.76 15.80
CA PRO A 96 -12.16 -23.39 16.84
C PRO A 96 -12.46 -24.88 17.08
N VAL A 97 -13.74 -25.27 16.99
CA VAL A 97 -14.18 -26.66 17.12
C VAL A 97 -13.67 -27.50 15.94
N MET A 98 -13.82 -27.00 14.72
CA MET A 98 -13.40 -27.70 13.51
C MET A 98 -11.88 -27.82 13.44
N ALA A 99 -11.14 -26.76 13.78
CA ALA A 99 -9.70 -26.80 13.92
C ALA A 99 -9.27 -27.89 14.93
N GLY A 100 -10.00 -28.04 16.03
CA GLY A 100 -9.78 -29.12 16.98
C GLY A 100 -9.93 -30.51 16.38
N ARG A 101 -10.94 -30.72 15.53
CA ARG A 101 -11.18 -32.01 14.85
C ARG A 101 -10.11 -32.31 13.80
N ILE A 102 -9.76 -31.33 12.97
CA ILE A 102 -8.72 -31.47 11.94
C ILE A 102 -7.38 -31.85 12.58
N VAL A 103 -7.00 -31.16 13.65
CA VAL A 103 -5.74 -31.40 14.33
C VAL A 103 -5.75 -32.70 15.15
N ALA A 104 -6.92 -33.17 15.60
CA ALA A 104 -7.03 -34.49 16.22
C ALA A 104 -6.73 -35.64 15.23
N GLU A 105 -7.14 -35.46 13.96
CA GLU A 105 -6.90 -36.46 12.90
C GLU A 105 -5.49 -36.36 12.31
N PHE A 106 -5.02 -35.15 12.01
CA PHE A 106 -3.79 -34.94 11.23
C PHE A 106 -2.61 -34.40 12.03
N ALA A 107 -2.80 -34.04 13.30
CA ALA A 107 -1.79 -33.50 14.19
C ALA A 107 -0.99 -32.35 13.54
N GLU A 108 0.34 -32.49 13.49
CA GLU A 108 1.27 -31.50 12.95
C GLU A 108 1.20 -31.39 11.42
N ASN A 109 0.64 -32.40 10.75
CA ASN A 109 0.49 -32.44 9.29
C ASN A 109 -0.77 -31.72 8.78
N ALA A 110 -1.60 -31.15 9.67
CA ALA A 110 -2.88 -30.57 9.28
C ALA A 110 -2.75 -29.43 8.24
N LEU A 111 -1.72 -28.58 8.35
CA LEU A 111 -1.49 -27.50 7.37
C LEU A 111 -1.09 -28.06 6.01
N ASP A 112 -0.19 -29.05 5.99
CA ASP A 112 0.26 -29.74 4.78
C ASP A 112 -0.90 -30.46 4.07
N VAL A 113 -1.79 -31.10 4.84
CA VAL A 113 -3.00 -31.72 4.30
C VAL A 113 -3.90 -30.68 3.65
N ILE A 114 -4.11 -29.51 4.25
CA ILE A 114 -4.94 -28.46 3.65
C ILE A 114 -4.30 -27.92 2.37
N GLU A 115 -2.98 -27.73 2.35
CA GLU A 115 -2.27 -27.18 1.20
C GLU A 115 -2.15 -28.17 0.02
N ASN A 116 -1.75 -29.41 0.31
CA ASN A 116 -1.34 -30.37 -0.72
C ASN A 116 -2.36 -31.49 -0.96
N ASN A 117 -3.31 -31.71 -0.04
CA ASN A 117 -4.18 -32.89 -0.10
C ASN A 117 -5.54 -32.70 0.58
N ILE A 118 -6.20 -31.56 0.29
CA ILE A 118 -7.38 -31.09 1.03
C ILE A 118 -8.56 -32.09 1.04
N GLN A 119 -8.62 -32.99 0.05
CA GLN A 119 -9.65 -34.03 -0.03
C GLN A 119 -9.57 -35.03 1.15
N LYS A 120 -8.41 -35.18 1.80
CA LYS A 120 -8.29 -36.00 3.02
C LYS A 120 -9.15 -35.47 4.17
N LEU A 121 -9.53 -34.18 4.16
CA LEU A 121 -10.41 -33.61 5.17
C LEU A 121 -11.81 -34.27 5.19
N ARG A 122 -12.22 -35.01 4.14
CA ARG A 122 -13.46 -35.81 4.15
C ARG A 122 -13.54 -36.81 5.31
N GLY A 123 -12.39 -37.28 5.80
CA GLY A 123 -12.32 -38.19 6.95
C GLY A 123 -12.66 -37.52 8.28
N VAL A 124 -12.67 -36.18 8.34
CA VAL A 124 -12.95 -35.43 9.55
C VAL A 124 -14.45 -35.21 9.71
N GLU A 125 -14.99 -35.62 10.86
CA GLU A 125 -16.41 -35.47 11.18
C GLU A 125 -16.89 -34.02 11.01
N GLY A 126 -17.93 -33.82 10.20
CA GLY A 126 -18.52 -32.51 9.93
C GLY A 126 -17.88 -31.72 8.77
N ILE A 127 -16.91 -32.32 8.05
CA ILE A 127 -16.36 -31.78 6.81
C ILE A 127 -16.86 -32.60 5.62
N GLY A 128 -17.80 -32.03 4.86
CA GLY A 128 -18.24 -32.56 3.57
C GLY A 128 -17.79 -31.68 2.39
N GLU A 129 -18.11 -32.09 1.16
CA GLU A 129 -17.68 -31.44 -0.09
C GLU A 129 -17.80 -29.92 -0.09
N LYS A 130 -18.97 -29.39 0.29
CA LYS A 130 -19.21 -27.95 0.30
C LYS A 130 -18.25 -27.19 1.21
N ARG A 131 -17.89 -27.79 2.34
CA ARG A 131 -16.96 -27.19 3.30
C ARG A 131 -15.53 -27.30 2.80
N ILE A 132 -15.16 -28.41 2.16
CA ILE A 132 -13.84 -28.58 1.54
C ILE A 132 -13.62 -27.49 0.48
N ALA A 133 -14.58 -27.29 -0.42
CA ALA A 133 -14.50 -26.22 -1.43
C ALA A 133 -14.36 -24.84 -0.78
N MET A 134 -15.11 -24.57 0.29
CA MET A 134 -15.02 -23.29 1.02
C MET A 134 -13.65 -23.09 1.69
N ILE A 135 -13.10 -24.14 2.31
CA ILE A 135 -11.77 -24.11 2.93
C ILE A 135 -10.71 -23.90 1.86
N GLN A 136 -10.85 -24.55 0.70
CA GLN A 136 -9.89 -24.44 -0.41
C GLN A 136 -9.78 -23.00 -0.90
N VAL A 137 -10.92 -22.35 -1.18
CA VAL A 137 -10.96 -20.95 -1.63
C VAL A 137 -10.35 -20.04 -0.57
N ALA A 138 -10.80 -20.16 0.69
CA ALA A 138 -10.29 -19.32 1.77
C ALA A 138 -8.80 -19.54 2.08
N TRP A 139 -8.28 -20.76 1.85
CA TRP A 139 -6.86 -21.05 2.02
C TRP A 139 -6.01 -20.40 0.94
N GLU A 140 -6.48 -20.44 -0.32
CA GLU A 140 -5.78 -19.80 -1.44
C GLU A 140 -5.77 -18.28 -1.29
N GLU A 141 -6.90 -17.65 -0.95
CA GLU A 141 -6.98 -16.21 -0.67
C GLU A 141 -5.96 -15.79 0.41
N GLN A 142 -5.82 -16.59 1.48
CA GLN A 142 -4.86 -16.32 2.55
C GLN A 142 -3.40 -16.49 2.12
N LYS A 143 -3.14 -17.43 1.20
CA LYS A 143 -1.82 -17.63 0.60
C LYS A 143 -1.45 -16.46 -0.30
N GLU A 144 -2.40 -15.98 -1.10
CA GLU A 144 -2.22 -14.80 -1.96
C GLU A 144 -1.93 -13.56 -1.12
N ILE A 145 -2.74 -13.27 -0.10
CA ILE A 145 -2.50 -12.18 0.88
C ILE A 145 -1.05 -12.27 1.40
N ARG A 146 -0.65 -13.42 1.93
CA ARG A 146 0.69 -13.60 2.49
C ARG A 146 1.80 -13.40 1.45
N SER A 147 1.57 -13.83 0.21
CA SER A 147 2.54 -13.68 -0.88
C SER A 147 2.79 -12.22 -1.25
N VAL A 148 1.72 -11.42 -1.36
CA VAL A 148 1.80 -9.97 -1.62
C VAL A 148 2.59 -9.28 -0.51
N MET A 149 2.23 -9.58 0.73
CA MET A 149 2.85 -8.99 1.89
C MET A 149 4.34 -9.31 1.99
N LEU A 150 4.73 -10.56 1.71
CA LEU A 150 6.12 -10.98 1.67
C LEU A 150 6.89 -10.31 0.52
N PHE A 151 6.27 -10.18 -0.66
CA PHE A 151 6.87 -9.51 -1.81
C PHE A 151 7.23 -8.06 -1.47
N LEU A 152 6.26 -7.30 -0.93
CA LEU A 152 6.46 -5.90 -0.56
C LEU A 152 7.56 -5.74 0.50
N GLN A 153 7.58 -6.60 1.52
CA GLN A 153 8.61 -6.58 2.55
C GLN A 153 10.01 -6.94 2.02
N THR A 154 10.10 -7.92 1.14
CA THR A 154 11.36 -8.36 0.53
C THR A 154 11.99 -7.22 -0.27
N HIS A 155 11.16 -6.37 -0.88
CA HIS A 155 11.57 -5.12 -1.53
C HIS A 155 11.60 -3.93 -0.54
N GLY A 156 11.72 -4.16 0.76
CA GLY A 156 11.93 -3.11 1.77
C GLY A 156 10.77 -2.14 1.96
N VAL A 157 9.56 -2.45 1.48
CA VAL A 157 8.37 -1.63 1.74
C VAL A 157 7.96 -1.82 3.19
N GLY A 158 7.75 -0.70 3.90
CA GLY A 158 7.34 -0.72 5.30
C GLY A 158 5.97 -1.36 5.48
N ILE A 159 5.79 -2.08 6.59
CA ILE A 159 4.56 -2.83 6.92
C ILE A 159 3.30 -1.98 6.78
N GLY A 160 3.30 -0.76 7.32
CA GLY A 160 2.15 0.13 7.22
C GLY A 160 1.77 0.50 5.79
N TYR A 161 2.75 0.67 4.89
CA TYR A 161 2.48 0.88 3.46
C TYR A 161 2.01 -0.40 2.79
N ALA A 162 2.61 -1.55 3.11
CA ALA A 162 2.19 -2.84 2.55
C ALA A 162 0.72 -3.15 2.84
N THR A 163 0.27 -2.91 4.08
CA THR A 163 -1.14 -3.06 4.46
C THR A 163 -2.07 -2.14 3.65
N ARG A 164 -1.68 -0.88 3.43
CA ARG A 164 -2.48 0.08 2.66
C ARG A 164 -2.56 -0.28 1.18
N ILE A 165 -1.43 -0.68 0.59
CA ILE A 165 -1.34 -1.12 -0.81
C ILE A 165 -2.24 -2.35 -1.00
N PHE A 166 -2.12 -3.35 -0.12
CA PHE A 166 -2.96 -4.54 -0.16
C PHE A 166 -4.46 -4.22 0.00
N ARG A 167 -4.81 -3.29 0.88
CA ARG A 167 -6.21 -2.90 1.04
C ARG A 167 -6.80 -2.28 -0.22
N GLU A 168 -6.01 -1.50 -0.95
CA GLU A 168 -6.47 -0.81 -2.17
C GLU A 168 -6.57 -1.77 -3.36
N TYR A 169 -5.59 -2.65 -3.54
CA TYR A 169 -5.48 -3.46 -4.76
C TYR A 169 -5.68 -4.97 -4.55
N GLY A 170 -5.73 -5.46 -3.31
CA GLY A 170 -5.82 -6.88 -3.03
C GLY A 170 -4.71 -7.67 -3.72
N ASP A 171 -5.09 -8.71 -4.46
CA ASP A 171 -4.17 -9.60 -5.16
C ASP A 171 -3.45 -8.91 -6.34
N ASP A 172 -4.03 -7.83 -6.87
CA ASP A 172 -3.41 -7.01 -7.92
C ASP A 172 -2.27 -6.12 -7.40
N SER A 173 -2.04 -6.07 -6.08
CA SER A 173 -1.01 -5.21 -5.46
C SER A 173 0.36 -5.39 -6.09
N ILE A 174 0.84 -6.63 -6.24
CA ILE A 174 2.16 -6.91 -6.83
C ILE A 174 2.21 -6.37 -8.26
N LYS A 175 1.18 -6.66 -9.05
CA LYS A 175 1.09 -6.23 -10.44
C LYS A 175 1.15 -4.71 -10.54
N VAL A 176 0.32 -4.01 -9.77
CA VAL A 176 0.26 -2.54 -9.79
C VAL A 176 1.61 -1.92 -9.42
N VAL A 177 2.25 -2.37 -8.33
CA VAL A 177 3.53 -1.78 -7.90
C VAL A 177 4.69 -2.12 -8.83
N THR A 178 4.60 -3.24 -9.55
CA THR A 178 5.64 -3.68 -10.51
C THR A 178 5.46 -3.03 -11.88
N GLU A 179 4.23 -2.70 -12.29
CA GLU A 179 3.95 -2.01 -13.55
C GLU A 179 4.11 -0.49 -13.42
N ASN A 180 3.50 0.12 -12.38
CA ASN A 180 3.56 1.56 -12.15
C ASN A 180 3.36 1.90 -10.65
N PRO A 181 4.44 1.94 -9.85
CA PRO A 181 4.37 2.26 -8.43
C PRO A 181 3.91 3.70 -8.15
N TYR A 182 3.92 4.59 -9.14
CA TYR A 182 3.45 5.96 -8.97
C TYR A 182 1.92 6.07 -8.93
N ARG A 183 1.19 5.00 -9.29
CA ARG A 183 -0.26 4.90 -9.03
C ARG A 183 -0.58 4.95 -7.54
N LEU A 184 0.34 4.49 -6.68
CA LEU A 184 0.17 4.56 -5.23
C LEU A 184 -0.05 5.99 -4.75
N ALA A 185 0.56 6.99 -5.41
CA ALA A 185 0.41 8.40 -5.05
C ALA A 185 -0.99 8.96 -5.36
N THR A 186 -1.73 8.31 -6.24
CA THR A 186 -3.08 8.71 -6.68
C THR A 186 -4.15 7.93 -5.95
N ASP A 187 -3.97 6.62 -5.84
CA ASP A 187 -5.02 5.69 -5.39
C ASP A 187 -4.96 5.46 -3.87
N VAL A 188 -3.77 5.50 -3.26
CA VAL A 188 -3.58 5.09 -1.85
C VAL A 188 -3.43 6.30 -0.92
N PHE A 189 -4.43 6.49 -0.05
CA PHE A 189 -4.40 7.55 0.95
C PHE A 189 -3.14 7.50 1.85
N GLY A 190 -2.47 8.65 1.95
CA GLY A 190 -1.26 8.82 2.76
C GLY A 190 0.02 8.27 2.12
N ILE A 191 -0.04 7.84 0.85
CA ILE A 191 1.14 7.67 0.00
C ILE A 191 1.13 8.82 -0.99
N GLY A 192 2.13 9.71 -0.89
CA GLY A 192 2.35 10.77 -1.90
C GLY A 192 3.45 10.37 -2.88
N PHE A 193 3.73 11.22 -3.87
CA PHE A 193 4.76 10.98 -4.88
C PHE A 193 6.13 10.61 -4.26
N ILE A 194 6.60 11.37 -3.26
CA ILE A 194 7.90 11.10 -2.61
C ILE A 194 7.94 9.70 -2.01
N THR A 195 6.87 9.29 -1.33
CA THR A 195 6.76 7.94 -0.74
C THR A 195 6.69 6.87 -1.83
N ALA A 196 5.91 7.11 -2.88
CA ALA A 196 5.83 6.22 -4.04
C ALA A 196 7.18 6.08 -4.76
N ASP A 197 7.96 7.18 -4.88
CA ASP A 197 9.29 7.18 -5.49
C ASP A 197 10.29 6.37 -4.65
N ASN A 198 10.24 6.51 -3.32
CA ASN A 198 11.02 5.68 -2.41
C ASN A 198 10.64 4.19 -2.48
N ILE A 199 9.36 3.88 -2.69
CA ILE A 199 8.90 2.49 -2.89
C ILE A 199 9.39 1.97 -4.24
N ALA A 200 9.27 2.76 -5.31
CA ALA A 200 9.73 2.43 -6.65
C ALA A 200 11.24 2.15 -6.69
N GLU A 201 12.04 2.98 -6.03
CA GLU A 201 13.50 2.78 -5.94
C GLU A 201 13.83 1.42 -5.29
N LYS A 202 13.14 1.05 -4.21
CA LYS A 202 13.35 -0.25 -3.56
C LYS A 202 12.85 -1.44 -4.37
N LEU A 203 11.88 -1.21 -5.26
CA LEU A 203 11.43 -2.17 -6.26
C LEU A 203 12.37 -2.24 -7.47
N GLY A 204 13.43 -1.42 -7.52
CA GLY A 204 14.46 -1.44 -8.56
C GLY A 204 14.17 -0.55 -9.76
N PHE A 205 13.23 0.39 -9.66
CA PHE A 205 12.98 1.35 -10.75
C PHE A 205 14.16 2.31 -10.92
N ALA A 206 14.60 2.49 -12.16
CA ALA A 206 15.66 3.43 -12.50
C ALA A 206 15.20 4.88 -12.32
N LYS A 207 16.14 5.78 -11.99
CA LYS A 207 15.84 7.22 -11.84
C LYS A 207 15.30 7.86 -13.12
N ASP A 208 15.64 7.31 -14.28
CA ASP A 208 15.18 7.76 -15.60
C ASP A 208 14.00 6.94 -16.15
N ALA A 209 13.38 6.09 -15.32
CA ALA A 209 12.19 5.35 -15.72
C ALA A 209 11.09 6.31 -16.19
N VAL A 210 10.52 6.06 -17.37
CA VAL A 210 9.52 6.95 -17.99
C VAL A 210 8.34 7.22 -17.04
N VAL A 211 7.80 6.18 -16.41
CA VAL A 211 6.70 6.29 -15.43
C VAL A 211 7.04 7.21 -14.25
N ARG A 212 8.30 7.25 -13.81
CA ARG A 212 8.78 8.14 -12.75
C ARG A 212 8.76 9.59 -13.19
N ILE A 213 9.29 9.86 -14.37
CA ILE A 213 9.45 11.23 -14.88
C ILE A 213 8.09 11.84 -15.15
N GLU A 214 7.19 11.09 -15.78
CA GLU A 214 5.82 11.54 -16.02
C GLU A 214 5.06 11.84 -14.73
N ALA A 215 5.11 10.92 -13.75
CA ALA A 215 4.49 11.14 -12.45
C ALA A 215 5.12 12.33 -11.71
N GLY A 216 6.44 12.52 -11.82
CA GLY A 216 7.19 13.62 -11.24
C GLY A 216 6.80 14.98 -11.80
N ILE A 217 6.61 15.08 -13.12
CA ILE A 217 6.12 16.31 -13.78
C ILE A 217 4.74 16.68 -13.28
N ILE A 218 3.82 15.71 -13.22
CA ILE A 218 2.46 15.93 -12.70
C ILE A 218 2.50 16.36 -11.23
N TYR A 219 3.29 15.67 -10.41
CA TYR A 219 3.49 16.02 -9.01
C TYR A 219 3.99 17.46 -8.85
N LEU A 220 5.00 17.86 -9.63
CA LEU A 220 5.56 19.20 -9.60
C LEU A 220 4.51 20.26 -9.97
N LEU A 221 3.69 20.01 -10.99
CA LEU A 221 2.60 20.92 -11.36
C LEU A 221 1.55 21.05 -10.26
N TYR A 222 1.21 19.96 -9.56
CA TYR A 222 0.34 20.03 -8.38
C TYR A 222 0.96 20.86 -7.26
N GLN A 223 2.25 20.67 -6.94
CA GLN A 223 2.94 21.48 -5.95
C GLN A 223 2.97 22.97 -6.31
N LEU A 224 3.17 23.28 -7.60
CA LEU A 224 3.11 24.66 -8.09
C LEU A 224 1.70 25.24 -7.96
N SER A 225 0.68 24.43 -8.22
CA SER A 225 -0.71 24.85 -7.98
C SER A 225 -1.03 25.09 -6.52
N ASP A 226 -0.48 24.30 -5.60
CA ASP A 226 -0.63 24.54 -4.16
C ASP A 226 0.02 25.87 -3.74
N ALA A 227 1.03 26.34 -4.50
CA ALA A 227 1.63 27.66 -4.35
C ALA A 227 0.86 28.79 -5.08
N GLY A 228 -0.28 28.50 -5.69
CA GLY A 228 -1.17 29.46 -6.35
C GLY A 228 -0.95 29.63 -7.85
N HIS A 229 -0.10 28.81 -8.48
CA HIS A 229 0.12 28.87 -9.93
C HIS A 229 -0.97 28.09 -10.69
N VAL A 230 -1.63 28.71 -11.67
CA VAL A 230 -2.57 28.01 -12.56
C VAL A 230 -1.81 27.27 -13.68
N TYR A 231 -0.69 27.84 -14.11
CA TYR A 231 0.25 27.27 -15.07
C TYR A 231 1.68 27.57 -14.67
N TYR A 232 2.62 26.90 -15.35
CA TYR A 232 4.04 27.21 -15.21
C TYR A 232 4.71 27.37 -16.58
N PRO A 233 5.67 28.30 -16.74
CA PRO A 233 6.42 28.45 -17.98
C PRO A 233 7.16 27.16 -18.36
N TYR A 234 7.11 26.79 -19.63
CA TYR A 234 7.65 25.52 -20.14
C TYR A 234 9.13 25.32 -19.81
N GLU A 235 9.99 26.29 -20.13
CA GLU A 235 11.44 26.19 -19.87
C GLU A 235 11.74 26.07 -18.36
N SER A 236 11.06 26.87 -17.54
CA SER A 236 11.20 26.79 -16.09
C SER A 236 10.71 25.46 -15.52
N LEU A 237 9.65 24.87 -16.09
CA LEU A 237 9.17 23.54 -15.70
C LEU A 237 10.20 22.47 -16.02
N VAL A 238 10.83 22.55 -17.20
CA VAL A 238 11.88 21.63 -17.64
C VAL A 238 13.07 21.69 -16.68
N GLU A 239 13.58 22.88 -16.39
CA GLU A 239 14.71 23.08 -15.48
C GLU A 239 14.42 22.54 -14.07
N LYS A 240 13.26 22.91 -13.50
CA LYS A 240 12.86 22.46 -12.17
C LYS A 240 12.62 20.94 -12.11
N SER A 241 12.09 20.36 -13.18
CA SER A 241 11.93 18.91 -13.30
C SER A 241 13.28 18.19 -13.39
N MET A 242 14.26 18.74 -14.13
CA MET A 242 15.61 18.19 -14.19
C MET A 242 16.28 18.18 -12.81
N GLU A 243 16.12 19.25 -12.02
CA GLU A 243 16.67 19.35 -10.67
C GLU A 243 16.05 18.34 -9.72
N ILE A 244 14.71 18.33 -9.61
CA ILE A 244 13.98 17.48 -8.66
C ILE A 244 14.11 16.00 -9.02
N LEU A 245 14.01 15.67 -10.31
CA LEU A 245 14.04 14.28 -10.78
C LEU A 245 15.48 13.80 -11.06
N GLN A 246 16.47 14.69 -11.05
CA GLN A 246 17.87 14.39 -11.32
C GLN A 246 18.10 13.69 -12.67
N VAL A 247 17.45 14.18 -13.72
CA VAL A 247 17.55 13.63 -15.08
C VAL A 247 17.88 14.69 -16.12
N LYS A 248 18.28 14.25 -17.31
CA LYS A 248 18.64 15.12 -18.43
C LYS A 248 17.40 15.75 -19.07
N ARG A 249 17.61 16.91 -19.69
CA ARG A 249 16.60 17.68 -20.41
C ARG A 249 15.78 16.84 -21.39
N ASP A 250 16.45 16.05 -22.24
CA ASP A 250 15.78 15.28 -23.30
C ASP A 250 14.75 14.28 -22.76
N ILE A 251 15.01 13.71 -21.58
CA ILE A 251 14.11 12.77 -20.90
C ILE A 251 12.86 13.52 -20.40
N VAL A 252 13.06 14.69 -19.79
CA VAL A 252 11.98 15.55 -19.30
C VAL A 252 11.12 16.05 -20.45
N THR A 253 11.72 16.59 -21.51
CA THR A 253 10.96 17.12 -22.65
C THR A 253 10.14 16.03 -23.34
N LYS A 254 10.71 14.82 -23.49
CA LYS A 254 9.99 13.67 -24.03
C LYS A 254 8.81 13.27 -23.13
N ALA A 255 9.02 13.22 -21.82
CA ALA A 255 7.95 12.91 -20.87
C ALA A 255 6.84 13.98 -20.89
N ILE A 256 7.17 15.28 -20.93
CA ILE A 256 6.18 16.36 -21.09
C ILE A 256 5.35 16.14 -22.36
N SER A 257 5.97 15.78 -23.49
CA SER A 257 5.24 15.46 -24.71
C SER A 257 4.28 14.27 -24.53
N THR A 258 4.72 13.17 -23.89
CA THR A 258 3.86 12.01 -23.62
C THR A 258 2.67 12.38 -22.74
N VAL A 259 2.92 13.07 -21.62
CA VAL A 259 1.89 13.51 -20.66
C VAL A 259 0.87 14.44 -21.33
N ALA A 260 1.31 15.29 -22.26
CA ALA A 260 0.44 16.14 -23.06
C ALA A 260 -0.41 15.33 -24.06
N MET A 261 0.18 14.35 -24.75
CA MET A 261 -0.55 13.45 -25.66
C MET A 261 -1.65 12.66 -24.94
N GLU A 262 -1.39 12.25 -23.70
CA GLU A 262 -2.36 11.59 -22.83
C GLU A 262 -3.39 12.55 -22.21
N LYS A 263 -3.32 13.84 -22.55
CA LYS A 263 -4.22 14.90 -22.06
C LYS A 263 -4.23 15.06 -20.55
N ARG A 264 -3.15 14.68 -19.86
CA ARG A 264 -2.96 14.96 -18.42
C ARG A 264 -2.51 16.40 -18.18
N ILE A 265 -1.82 16.98 -19.15
CA ILE A 265 -1.46 18.41 -19.20
C ILE A 265 -1.88 19.04 -20.52
N VAL A 266 -1.97 20.37 -20.51
CA VAL A 266 -2.14 21.20 -21.70
C VAL A 266 -0.93 22.12 -21.84
N ILE A 267 -0.43 22.28 -23.07
CA ILE A 267 0.63 23.21 -23.41
C ILE A 267 0.02 24.27 -24.33
N GLU A 268 -0.02 25.51 -23.87
CA GLU A 268 -0.57 26.65 -24.60
C GLU A 268 0.55 27.61 -24.98
N ASP A 269 0.50 28.14 -26.20
CA ASP A 269 1.37 29.22 -26.63
C ASP A 269 0.87 30.54 -26.02
N ILE A 270 1.73 31.22 -25.27
CA ILE A 270 1.38 32.45 -24.53
C ILE A 270 2.03 33.69 -25.16
N ASN A 271 2.43 33.62 -26.43
CA ASN A 271 2.93 34.78 -27.16
C ASN A 271 1.83 35.79 -27.49
N ASP A 272 2.12 37.08 -27.30
CA ASP A 272 1.24 38.19 -27.68
C ASP A 272 1.49 38.59 -29.15
N GLY A 273 1.11 37.68 -30.06
CA GLY A 273 1.23 37.88 -31.51
C GLY A 273 2.62 37.62 -32.09
N ILE A 274 2.72 37.79 -33.41
CA ILE A 274 3.92 37.44 -34.20
C ILE A 274 5.06 38.43 -33.95
N GLU A 275 4.74 39.70 -33.67
CA GLU A 275 5.73 40.77 -33.51
C GLU A 275 6.60 40.61 -32.24
N ASN A 276 6.07 39.94 -31.20
CA ASN A 276 6.76 39.67 -29.94
C ASN A 276 7.01 38.17 -29.71
N PHE A 277 7.22 37.41 -30.77
CA PHE A 277 7.42 35.97 -30.68
C PHE A 277 8.69 35.63 -29.88
N ILE A 278 8.48 34.92 -28.77
CA ILE A 278 9.54 34.33 -27.95
C ILE A 278 9.49 32.80 -28.14
N PRO A 279 10.57 32.18 -28.63
CA PRO A 279 10.67 30.73 -28.73
C PRO A 279 10.40 30.05 -27.38
N ASN A 280 9.61 28.97 -27.39
CA ASN A 280 9.21 28.20 -26.21
C ASN A 280 8.48 29.01 -25.11
N ASN A 281 7.94 30.19 -25.43
CA ASN A 281 7.05 30.93 -24.56
C ASN A 281 5.68 30.25 -24.49
N LYS A 282 5.64 29.18 -23.70
CA LYS A 282 4.49 28.29 -23.54
C LYS A 282 4.15 28.14 -22.06
N GLY A 283 2.86 28.18 -21.75
CA GLY A 283 2.34 27.80 -20.44
C GLY A 283 2.02 26.31 -20.40
N VAL A 284 2.41 25.63 -19.32
CA VAL A 284 2.06 24.23 -19.06
C VAL A 284 1.07 24.17 -17.91
N PHE A 285 -0.07 23.54 -18.15
CA PHE A 285 -1.20 23.48 -17.23
C PHE A 285 -1.52 22.03 -16.91
N LEU A 286 -1.97 21.77 -15.67
CA LEU A 286 -2.76 20.57 -15.42
C LEU A 286 -4.08 20.69 -16.19
N SER A 287 -4.48 19.67 -16.93
CA SER A 287 -5.66 19.75 -17.82
C SER A 287 -6.93 20.18 -17.08
N LYS A 288 -7.11 19.71 -15.83
CA LYS A 288 -8.24 20.11 -15.00
C LYS A 288 -8.26 21.62 -14.75
N PHE A 289 -7.11 22.22 -14.44
CA PHE A 289 -7.01 23.66 -14.15
C PHE A 289 -7.17 24.51 -15.40
N TYR A 290 -6.59 24.08 -16.53
CA TYR A 290 -6.82 24.71 -17.83
C TYR A 290 -8.31 24.80 -18.19
N LEU A 291 -9.03 23.68 -18.06
CA LEU A 291 -10.48 23.64 -18.33
C LEU A 291 -11.27 24.54 -17.38
N CYS A 292 -10.89 24.56 -16.10
CA CYS A 292 -11.50 25.47 -15.13
C CYS A 292 -11.24 26.94 -15.48
N GLU A 293 -10.02 27.32 -15.84
CA GLU A 293 -9.65 28.69 -16.19
C GLU A 293 -10.42 29.19 -17.41
N ILE A 294 -10.45 28.42 -18.50
CA ILE A 294 -11.22 28.76 -19.70
C ILE A 294 -12.72 28.87 -19.38
N GLY A 295 -13.24 27.93 -18.59
CA GLY A 295 -14.64 27.95 -18.16
C GLY A 295 -14.98 29.22 -17.37
N ILE A 296 -14.14 29.61 -16.42
CA ILE A 296 -14.29 30.82 -15.62
C ILE A 296 -14.21 32.07 -16.52
N ALA A 297 -13.18 32.17 -17.37
CA ALA A 297 -13.00 33.29 -18.29
C ALA A 297 -14.20 33.45 -19.25
N SER A 298 -14.71 32.34 -19.79
CA SER A 298 -15.90 32.33 -20.64
C SER A 298 -17.15 32.83 -19.89
N ASN A 299 -17.35 32.38 -18.66
CA ASN A 299 -18.48 32.82 -17.84
C ASN A 299 -18.38 34.30 -17.44
N LEU A 300 -17.18 34.78 -17.08
CA LEU A 300 -16.94 36.20 -16.81
C LEU A 300 -17.23 37.05 -18.05
N ARG A 301 -16.77 36.61 -19.22
CA ARG A 301 -17.07 37.28 -20.50
C ARG A 301 -18.58 37.35 -20.73
N LYS A 302 -19.31 36.25 -20.53
CA LYS A 302 -20.78 36.24 -20.64
C LYS A 302 -21.44 37.23 -19.68
N LEU A 303 -20.97 37.32 -18.44
CA LEU A 303 -21.50 38.28 -17.47
C LEU A 303 -21.25 39.73 -17.89
N ILE A 304 -20.03 40.05 -18.34
CA ILE A 304 -19.66 41.39 -18.81
C ILE A 304 -20.50 41.84 -20.00
N PHE A 305 -20.77 40.93 -20.94
CA PHE A 305 -21.54 41.21 -22.16
C PHE A 305 -23.03 40.88 -22.05
N SER A 306 -23.51 40.44 -20.88
CA SER A 306 -24.94 40.26 -20.65
C SER A 306 -25.63 41.63 -20.61
N ALA A 307 -26.75 41.77 -21.32
CA ALA A 307 -27.55 42.98 -21.25
C ALA A 307 -27.99 43.20 -19.80
N LYS A 308 -27.80 44.42 -19.25
CA LYS A 308 -28.34 44.78 -17.94
C LYS A 308 -29.85 44.57 -17.99
N GLY A 309 -30.33 43.51 -17.34
CA GLY A 309 -31.75 43.36 -17.07
C GLY A 309 -32.22 44.62 -16.34
N ILE A 310 -33.20 45.31 -16.92
CA ILE A 310 -33.88 46.44 -16.29
C ILE A 310 -34.41 45.93 -14.94
N ARG A 311 -33.96 46.56 -13.87
CA ARG A 311 -34.34 46.24 -12.49
C ARG A 311 -35.70 46.84 -12.16
#